data_AF-M1I118-F1
#
_entry.id   AF-M1I118-F1
#
_cell.length_a   1.000
_cell.length_b   1.000
_cell.length_c   1.000
_cell.angle_alpha   90.00
_cell.angle_beta   90.00
_cell.angle_gamma   90.00
#
_symmetry.space_group_name_H-M   'P 1'
#
loop_
_entity.id
_entity.type
_entity.pdbx_description
1 polymer ?
#
loop_
_entity_poly.entity_id
_entity_poly.type
_entity_poly.pdbx_seq_one_letter_code
_entity_poly.pdbx_strand_id
1 'polypeptide(L)'
;MERFRELLIDLSVSPKIQNYEQIIQEGNRKKYSCGNFYEGKCRKYLVNSEAPALWISNNEMDPHPILCYICPYFSLRQDDSRRVAFDLFEILLYYESLGEQIEKELIIMDQKTSLSNQNFYIRRRREELIHLLEETRSKLRISKLLIQILFKK
;
A
#
# COMPACT_ATOMS: atom_id res chain seq x y z
N MET A 1 17.69 -17.08 8.24
CA MET A 1 17.45 -15.75 8.82
C MET A 1 16.24 -15.07 8.16
N GLU A 2 16.22 -14.94 6.83
CA GLU A 2 15.10 -14.32 6.08
C GLU A 2 13.77 -15.04 6.31
N ARG A 3 13.72 -16.36 6.09
CA ARG A 3 12.53 -17.19 6.34
C ARG A 3 12.00 -17.11 7.78
N PHE A 4 12.88 -16.87 8.75
CA PHE A 4 12.47 -16.70 10.14
C PHE A 4 11.83 -15.32 10.39
N ARG A 5 12.40 -14.26 9.80
CA ARG A 5 11.82 -12.90 9.87
C ARG A 5 10.48 -12.81 9.14
N GLU A 6 10.36 -13.48 7.99
CA GLU A 6 9.09 -13.64 7.28
C GLU A 6 8.01 -14.24 8.19
N LEU A 7 8.30 -15.40 8.79
CA LEU A 7 7.39 -16.06 9.72
C LEU A 7 7.03 -15.17 10.93
N LEU A 8 7.98 -14.41 11.47
CA LEU A 8 7.69 -13.49 12.59
C LEU A 8 6.74 -12.37 12.19
N ILE A 9 6.93 -11.79 11.00
CA ILE A 9 6.01 -10.78 10.46
C ILE A 9 4.65 -11.43 10.26
N ASP A 10 4.57 -12.55 9.53
CA ASP A 10 3.34 -13.29 9.27
C ASP A 10 2.55 -13.61 10.55
N LEU A 11 3.21 -14.14 11.58
CA LEU A 11 2.56 -14.45 12.87
C LEU A 11 2.04 -13.19 13.57
N SER A 12 2.71 -12.06 13.40
CA SER A 12 2.34 -10.79 14.06
C SER A 12 1.17 -10.08 13.39
N VAL A 13 1.03 -10.21 12.06
CA VAL A 13 -0.01 -9.53 11.26
C VAL A 13 -1.17 -10.43 10.81
N SER A 14 -0.93 -11.70 10.46
CA SER A 14 -1.95 -12.56 9.85
C SER A 14 -3.25 -12.70 10.66
N PRO A 15 -3.25 -12.79 12.01
CA PRO A 15 -4.50 -12.92 12.76
C PRO A 15 -5.34 -11.62 12.78
N LYS A 16 -4.73 -10.49 12.41
CA LYS A 16 -5.33 -9.15 12.50
C LYS A 16 -5.78 -8.60 11.15
N ILE A 17 -5.50 -9.32 10.06
CA ILE A 17 -5.80 -8.92 8.69
C ILE A 17 -6.74 -9.94 8.07
N GLN A 18 -7.95 -9.49 7.72
CA GLN A 18 -8.88 -10.29 6.94
C GLN A 18 -8.33 -10.53 5.54
N ASN A 19 -8.52 -11.74 5.01
CA ASN A 19 -8.04 -12.15 3.68
C ASN A 19 -6.52 -12.02 3.52
N TYR A 20 -5.77 -12.29 4.58
CA TYR A 20 -4.31 -12.15 4.63
C TYR A 20 -3.59 -12.84 3.46
N GLU A 21 -3.97 -14.07 3.12
CA GLU A 21 -3.36 -14.82 2.02
C GLU A 21 -3.53 -14.11 0.67
N GLN A 22 -4.70 -13.52 0.41
CA GLN A 22 -4.96 -12.77 -0.82
C GLN A 22 -4.08 -11.51 -0.88
N ILE A 23 -3.94 -10.82 0.25
CA ILE A 23 -3.07 -9.63 0.39
C ILE A 23 -1.61 -9.98 0.12
N ILE A 24 -1.13 -11.11 0.65
CA ILE A 24 0.24 -11.58 0.42
C ILE A 24 0.44 -12.00 -1.04
N GLN A 25 -0.54 -12.67 -1.66
CA GLN A 25 -0.48 -13.02 -3.08
C GLN A 25 -0.41 -11.77 -3.97
N GLU A 26 -1.25 -10.76 -3.71
CA GLU A 26 -1.21 -9.49 -4.44
C GLU A 26 0.11 -8.73 -4.19
N GLY A 27 0.56 -8.70 -2.93
CA GLY A 27 1.84 -8.11 -2.55
C GLY A 27 3.01 -8.75 -3.29
N ASN A 28 3.03 -10.08 -3.41
CA ASN A 28 4.03 -10.81 -4.19
C ASN A 28 3.95 -10.46 -5.68
N ARG A 29 2.74 -10.43 -6.26
CA ARG A 29 2.55 -10.01 -7.66
C ARG A 29 3.14 -8.61 -7.89
N LYS A 30 2.82 -7.64 -7.03
CA LYS A 30 3.36 -6.27 -7.08
C LYS A 30 4.88 -6.25 -6.90
N LYS A 31 5.42 -7.03 -5.96
CA LYS A 31 6.86 -7.14 -5.70
C LYS A 31 7.61 -7.54 -6.97
N TYR A 32 7.19 -8.63 -7.61
CA TYR A 32 7.87 -9.17 -8.78
C TYR A 32 7.60 -8.39 -10.08
N SER A 33 6.53 -7.60 -10.14
CA SER A 33 6.26 -6.72 -11.29
C SER A 33 6.80 -5.30 -11.12
N CYS A 34 7.34 -4.94 -9.96
CA CYS A 34 7.79 -3.58 -9.66
C CYS A 34 9.11 -3.28 -10.37
N GLY A 35 9.16 -2.20 -11.15
CA GLY A 35 10.38 -1.76 -11.82
C GLY A 35 11.52 -1.36 -10.88
N ASN A 36 11.20 -1.06 -9.62
CA ASN A 36 12.16 -0.73 -8.56
C ASN A 36 12.63 -1.96 -7.77
N PHE A 37 12.14 -3.17 -8.06
CA PHE A 37 12.54 -4.42 -7.43
C PHE A 37 13.41 -5.24 -8.38
N TYR A 38 14.67 -5.48 -8.00
CA TYR A 38 15.63 -6.19 -8.84
C TYR A 38 16.60 -6.99 -7.96
N GLU A 39 16.94 -8.22 -8.36
CA GLU A 39 17.84 -9.12 -7.64
C GLU A 39 17.47 -9.30 -6.14
N GLY A 40 16.18 -9.42 -5.85
CA GLY A 40 15.70 -9.62 -4.48
C GLY A 40 15.64 -8.34 -3.63
N LYS A 41 15.87 -7.15 -4.23
CA LYS A 41 15.99 -5.90 -3.48
C LYS A 41 15.13 -4.78 -4.06
N CYS A 42 14.50 -4.01 -3.16
CA CYS A 42 13.82 -2.76 -3.49
C CYS A 42 14.81 -1.60 -3.47
N ARG A 43 14.93 -0.89 -4.60
CA ARG A 43 15.82 0.26 -4.77
C ARG A 43 15.12 1.61 -4.60
N LYS A 44 13.79 1.65 -4.48
CA LYS A 44 13.04 2.91 -4.31
C LYS A 44 13.27 3.55 -2.96
N TYR A 45 13.46 2.73 -1.91
CA TYR A 45 13.52 3.22 -0.56
C TYR A 45 14.92 3.14 0.08
N LEU A 46 15.28 4.17 0.85
CA LEU A 46 16.34 4.13 1.86
C LEU A 46 15.71 3.66 3.17
N VAL A 47 16.21 2.57 3.73
CA VAL A 47 15.50 1.86 4.81
C VAL A 47 16.29 1.92 6.10
N ASN A 48 15.64 2.36 7.17
CA ASN A 48 16.14 2.28 8.54
C ASN A 48 15.81 0.91 9.17
N SER A 49 16.34 0.63 10.37
CA SER A 49 16.21 -0.69 11.01
C SER A 49 14.77 -1.09 11.40
N GLU A 50 13.79 -0.18 11.31
CA GLU A 50 12.43 -0.36 11.84
C GLU A 50 11.41 -0.78 10.78
N ALA A 51 11.80 -0.92 9.51
CA ALA A 51 10.90 -1.41 8.48
C ALA A 51 10.57 -2.92 8.68
N PRO A 52 9.33 -3.36 8.41
CA PRO A 52 8.96 -4.78 8.45
C PRO A 52 9.46 -5.46 7.16
N ALA A 53 10.78 -5.55 7.04
CA ALA A 53 11.50 -6.14 5.91
C ALA A 53 12.08 -7.51 6.28
N LEU A 54 12.25 -8.37 5.27
CA LEU A 54 12.89 -9.68 5.44
C LEU A 54 14.39 -9.50 5.70
N TRP A 55 15.01 -8.62 4.92
CA TRP A 55 16.43 -8.32 4.98
C TRP A 55 16.72 -6.86 4.66
N ILE A 56 17.74 -6.28 5.30
CA ILE A 56 18.22 -4.92 5.01
C ILE A 56 19.75 -4.98 4.93
N SER A 57 20.32 -4.44 3.85
CA SER A 57 21.77 -4.36 3.64
C SER A 57 22.11 -3.16 2.75
N ASN A 58 23.12 -2.37 3.11
CA ASN A 58 23.61 -1.23 2.32
C ASN A 58 22.49 -0.26 1.85
N ASN A 59 21.54 0.08 2.74
CA ASN A 59 20.36 0.91 2.46
C ASN A 59 19.41 0.34 1.38
N GLU A 60 19.50 -0.96 1.10
CA GLU A 60 18.58 -1.71 0.25
C GLU A 60 17.81 -2.70 1.14
N MET A 61 16.56 -2.99 0.79
CA MET A 61 15.75 -3.98 1.52
C MET A 61 15.20 -5.06 0.61
N ASP A 62 15.04 -6.26 1.15
CA ASP A 62 14.08 -7.24 0.66
C ASP A 62 12.74 -7.03 1.40
N PRO A 63 11.73 -6.40 0.77
CA PRO A 63 10.49 -6.09 1.43
C PRO A 63 9.65 -7.35 1.67
N HIS A 64 8.98 -7.39 2.82
CA HIS A 64 7.89 -8.32 3.04
C HIS A 64 6.77 -8.06 2.03
N PRO A 65 6.06 -9.08 1.49
CA PRO A 65 5.01 -8.87 0.48
C PRO A 65 3.92 -7.88 0.92
N ILE A 66 3.62 -7.84 2.22
CA ILE A 66 2.67 -6.87 2.80
C ILE A 66 3.06 -5.42 2.55
N LEU A 67 4.36 -5.10 2.54
CA LEU A 67 4.85 -3.76 2.22
C LEU A 67 4.61 -3.42 0.75
N CYS A 68 4.83 -4.39 -0.14
CA CYS A 68 4.56 -4.22 -1.56
C CYS A 68 3.06 -4.06 -1.85
N TYR A 69 2.20 -4.68 -1.05
CA TYR A 69 0.74 -4.51 -1.15
C TYR A 69 0.31 -3.05 -0.91
N ILE A 70 0.85 -2.42 0.15
CA ILE A 70 0.54 -1.03 0.55
C ILE A 70 1.47 0.01 -0.09
N CYS A 71 2.39 -0.38 -0.96
CA CYS A 71 3.35 0.56 -1.53
C CYS A 71 2.66 1.47 -2.58
N PRO A 72 2.67 2.81 -2.42
CA PRO A 72 2.10 3.72 -3.42
C PRO A 72 2.96 3.84 -4.68
N TYR A 73 4.23 3.42 -4.63
CA TYR A 73 5.22 3.62 -5.70
C TYR A 73 5.47 2.39 -6.58
N PHE A 74 4.63 1.34 -6.50
CA PHE A 74 4.89 0.10 -7.23
C PHE A 74 4.85 0.27 -8.77
N SER A 75 4.12 1.28 -9.26
CA SER A 75 3.93 1.58 -10.69
C SER A 75 4.85 2.67 -11.26
N LEU A 76 5.70 3.29 -10.42
CA LEU A 76 6.64 4.31 -10.89
C LEU A 76 7.79 3.66 -11.66
N ARG A 77 8.03 4.13 -12.89
CA ARG A 77 9.13 3.67 -13.76
C ARG A 77 10.50 4.06 -13.18
N GLN A 78 11.52 3.28 -13.53
CA GLN A 78 12.92 3.39 -13.04
C GLN A 78 13.57 4.77 -13.20
N ASP A 79 13.06 5.64 -14.08
CA ASP A 79 13.65 6.96 -14.36
C ASP A 79 13.58 7.94 -13.18
N ASP A 80 12.77 7.63 -12.17
CA ASP A 80 12.70 8.40 -10.94
C ASP A 80 13.81 7.92 -9.98
N SER A 81 15.06 8.21 -10.37
CA SER A 81 16.33 7.80 -9.71
C SER A 81 16.47 8.24 -8.25
N ARG A 82 15.54 9.05 -7.75
CA ARG A 82 15.53 9.51 -6.37
C ARG A 82 15.01 8.41 -5.45
N ARG A 83 15.92 7.87 -4.63
CA ARG A 83 15.55 7.06 -3.47
C ARG A 83 14.82 7.95 -2.44
N VAL A 84 13.75 7.42 -1.86
CA VAL A 84 12.93 8.09 -0.83
C VAL A 84 13.18 7.39 0.50
N ALA A 85 13.17 8.10 1.63
CA ALA A 85 13.23 7.41 2.93
C ALA A 85 11.98 6.52 3.09
N PHE A 86 12.15 5.29 3.57
CA PHE A 86 10.99 4.48 3.92
C PHE A 86 10.38 5.01 5.22
N ASP A 87 9.15 5.51 5.13
CA ASP A 87 8.36 5.88 6.28
C ASP A 87 6.91 5.36 6.15
N LEU A 88 6.49 4.54 7.10
CA LEU A 88 5.12 4.05 7.16
C LEU A 88 4.12 5.18 7.44
N PHE A 89 4.54 6.25 8.11
CA PHE A 89 3.70 7.44 8.30
C PHE A 89 3.49 8.19 6.98
N GLU A 90 4.47 8.25 6.09
CA GLU A 90 4.26 8.82 4.75
C GLU A 90 3.25 7.99 3.95
N ILE A 91 3.34 6.65 4.01
CA ILE A 91 2.36 5.76 3.35
C ILE A 91 0.96 5.98 3.94
N LEU A 92 0.86 6.14 5.26
CA LEU A 92 -0.38 6.46 5.95
C LEU A 92 -0.98 7.78 5.43
N LEU A 93 -0.20 8.86 5.47
CA LEU A 93 -0.62 10.19 5.03
C LEU A 93 -1.04 10.22 3.56
N TYR A 94 -0.32 9.47 2.71
CA TYR A 94 -0.67 9.31 1.30
C TYR A 94 -2.10 8.77 1.14
N TYR A 95 -2.43 7.66 1.82
CA TYR A 95 -3.75 7.07 1.69
C TYR A 95 -4.84 7.86 2.43
N GLU A 96 -4.53 8.59 3.50
CA GLU A 96 -5.50 9.51 4.13
C GLU A 96 -5.87 10.63 3.16
N SER A 97 -4.88 11.26 2.52
CA SER A 97 -5.12 12.29 1.51
C SER A 97 -5.88 11.75 0.29
N LEU A 98 -5.51 10.57 -0.21
CA LEU A 98 -6.22 9.94 -1.33
C LEU A 98 -7.68 9.64 -0.98
N GLY A 99 -7.94 9.12 0.22
CA GLY A 99 -9.28 8.83 0.71
C GLY A 99 -10.15 10.09 0.75
N GLU A 100 -9.64 11.19 1.31
CA GLU A 100 -10.35 12.47 1.35
C GLU A 100 -10.67 13.01 -0.04
N GLN A 101 -9.74 12.88 -1.00
CA GLN A 101 -9.95 13.33 -2.37
C GLN A 101 -11.08 12.54 -3.05
N ILE A 102 -11.09 11.21 -2.88
CA ILE A 102 -12.13 10.34 -3.43
C ILE A 102 -13.50 10.66 -2.81
N GLU A 103 -13.56 10.85 -1.49
CA GLU A 103 -14.81 11.19 -0.80
C GLU A 103 -15.37 12.54 -1.27
N LYS A 104 -14.50 13.55 -1.46
CA LYS A 104 -14.90 14.85 -2.03
C LYS A 104 -15.43 14.69 -3.46
N GLU A 105 -14.80 13.88 -4.30
CA GLU A 105 -15.25 13.62 -5.67
C GLU A 105 -16.63 12.93 -5.68
N LEU A 106 -16.84 11.93 -4.82
CA LEU A 106 -18.12 11.24 -4.67
C LEU A 106 -19.25 12.19 -4.23
N ILE A 107 -18.99 13.08 -3.27
CA ILE A 107 -19.96 14.09 -2.82
C ILE A 107 -20.35 15.03 -3.97
N ILE A 108 -19.36 15.51 -4.74
CA ILE A 108 -19.59 16.38 -5.90
C ILE A 108 -20.41 15.64 -6.97
N MET A 109 -20.13 14.35 -7.21
CA MET A 109 -20.89 13.54 -8.15
C MET A 109 -22.33 13.35 -7.68
N ASP A 110 -22.57 13.03 -6.42
CA ASP A 110 -23.92 12.84 -5.87
C ASP A 110 -24.74 14.14 -5.95
N GLN A 111 -24.11 15.31 -5.72
CA GLN A 111 -24.74 16.63 -5.90
C GLN A 111 -25.10 16.95 -7.36
N LYS A 112 -24.30 16.51 -8.33
CA LYS A 112 -24.58 16.68 -9.77
C LYS A 112 -25.64 15.70 -10.28
N THR A 113 -25.77 14.55 -9.62
CA THR A 113 -26.66 13.47 -10.04
C THR A 113 -28.13 13.75 -9.71
N SER A 114 -28.41 14.58 -8.70
CA SER A 114 -29.78 15.01 -8.36
C SER A 114 -30.44 15.90 -9.43
N LEU A 115 -29.68 16.37 -10.43
CA LEU A 115 -30.11 17.33 -11.44
C LEU A 115 -30.30 16.75 -12.85
N SER A 116 -30.04 15.45 -13.09
CA SER A 116 -30.00 14.87 -14.44
C SER A 116 -30.33 13.37 -14.48
N ASN A 117 -31.18 12.96 -15.43
CA ASN A 117 -31.41 11.54 -15.76
C ASN A 117 -30.10 10.91 -16.25
N GLN A 118 -29.67 9.87 -15.53
CA GLN A 118 -28.28 9.44 -15.42
C GLN A 118 -27.64 8.96 -16.73
N ASN A 119 -26.47 9.53 -17.05
CA ASN A 119 -25.57 9.04 -18.08
C ASN A 119 -24.78 7.83 -17.54
N PHE A 120 -24.75 6.71 -18.27
CA PHE A 120 -24.10 5.44 -17.88
C PHE A 120 -22.66 5.63 -17.36
N TYR A 121 -21.91 6.55 -17.97
CA TYR A 121 -20.54 6.88 -17.60
C TYR A 121 -20.39 7.38 -16.15
N ILE A 122 -21.35 8.16 -15.64
CA ILE A 122 -21.31 8.72 -14.28
C ILE A 122 -21.49 7.60 -13.24
N ARG A 123 -22.42 6.67 -13.49
CA ARG A 123 -22.63 5.50 -12.62
C ARG A 123 -21.37 4.64 -12.56
N ARG A 124 -20.78 4.32 -13.71
CA ARG A 124 -19.55 3.53 -13.77
C ARG A 124 -18.39 4.19 -13.03
N ARG A 125 -18.16 5.49 -13.26
CA ARG A 125 -17.11 6.24 -12.55
C ARG A 125 -17.33 6.23 -11.04
N ARG A 126 -18.59 6.34 -10.58
CA ARG A 126 -18.93 6.28 -9.16
C ARG A 126 -18.59 4.92 -8.55
N GLU A 127 -18.90 3.82 -9.24
CA GLU A 127 -18.54 2.47 -8.81
C GLU A 127 -17.01 2.28 -8.73
N GLU A 128 -16.26 2.79 -9.73
CA GLU A 128 -14.80 2.78 -9.73
C GLU A 128 -14.22 3.54 -8.53
N LEU A 129 -14.77 4.71 -8.19
CA LEU A 129 -14.37 5.49 -7.02
C LEU A 129 -14.68 4.80 -5.70
N ILE A 130 -15.85 4.14 -5.59
CA ILE A 130 -16.21 3.37 -4.39
C ILE A 130 -15.22 2.22 -4.19
N HIS A 131 -14.91 1.48 -5.25
CA HIS A 131 -13.91 0.41 -5.18
C HIS A 131 -12.54 0.95 -4.77
N LEU A 132 -12.11 2.07 -5.37
CA LEU A 132 -10.84 2.70 -5.01
C LEU A 132 -10.82 3.18 -3.55
N LEU A 133 -11.95 3.67 -3.04
CA LEU A 133 -12.10 4.08 -1.64
C LEU A 133 -11.98 2.89 -0.69
N GLU A 134 -12.62 1.77 -1.01
CA GLU A 134 -12.52 0.53 -0.24
C GLU A 134 -11.08 -0.01 -0.22
N GLU A 135 -10.41 -0.02 -1.38
CA GLU A 135 -8.99 -0.37 -1.45
C GLU A 135 -8.12 0.56 -0.59
N THR A 136 -8.37 1.87 -0.67
CA THR A 136 -7.63 2.89 0.09
C THR A 136 -7.82 2.68 1.59
N ARG A 137 -9.04 2.41 2.04
CA ARG A 137 -9.36 2.10 3.44
C ARG A 137 -8.69 0.80 3.90
N SER A 138 -8.63 -0.23 3.05
CA SER A 138 -7.92 -1.47 3.34
C SER A 138 -6.42 -1.22 3.55
N LYS A 139 -5.78 -0.48 2.64
CA LYS A 139 -4.34 -0.14 2.72
C LYS A 139 -4.06 0.73 3.96
N LEU A 140 -4.92 1.69 4.27
CA LEU A 140 -4.84 2.48 5.52
C LEU A 140 -4.87 1.61 6.78
N ARG A 141 -5.83 0.66 6.85
CA ARG A 141 -5.95 -0.24 8.00
C ARG A 141 -4.68 -1.06 8.20
N ILE A 142 -4.09 -1.56 7.12
CA ILE A 142 -2.84 -2.33 7.18
C ILE A 142 -1.66 -1.45 7.60
N SER A 143 -1.54 -0.24 7.03
CA SER A 143 -0.48 0.71 7.44
C SER A 143 -0.57 1.05 8.93
N LYS A 144 -1.77 1.35 9.44
CA LYS A 144 -2.02 1.60 10.88
C LYS A 144 -1.60 0.41 11.73
N LEU A 145 -1.94 -0.81 11.29
CA LEU A 145 -1.58 -2.03 12.01
C LEU A 145 -0.06 -2.26 12.04
N LEU A 146 0.64 -2.05 10.92
CA LEU A 146 2.10 -2.19 10.86
C LEU A 146 2.79 -1.20 11.80
N ILE A 147 2.35 0.07 11.80
CA ILE A 147 2.85 1.08 12.74
C ILE A 147 2.61 0.63 14.18
N GLN A 148 1.40 0.17 14.52
CA GLN A 148 1.11 -0.32 15.87
C GLN A 148 1.98 -1.50 16.30
N ILE A 149 2.34 -2.39 15.39
CA ILE A 149 3.20 -3.55 15.70
C ILE A 149 4.65 -3.12 15.91
N LEU A 150 5.15 -2.22 15.07
CA LEU A 150 6.56 -1.79 15.11
C LEU A 150 6.85 -0.83 16.27
N PHE A 151 5.87 0.00 16.65
CA PHE A 151 6.03 1.01 17.70
C PHE A 151 5.43 0.62 19.07
N LYS A 152 4.81 -0.56 19.20
CA LYS A 152 4.48 -1.12 20.51
C LYS A 152 5.76 -1.61 21.18
N LYS A 153 6.29 -0.78 22.09
CA LYS A 153 7.26 -1.18 23.12
C LYS A 153 6.59 -2.08 24.16
#